data_AF-A0A917KHE0-F1
#
_entry.id   AF-A0A917KHE0-F1
#
_cell.length_a   1.000
_cell.length_b   1.000
_cell.length_c   1.000
_cell.angle_alpha   90.00
_cell.angle_beta   90.00
_cell.angle_gamma   90.00
#
_symmetry.space_group_name_H-M   'P 1'
#
loop_
_entity.id
_entity.type
_entity.pdbx_description
1 polymer ?
#
loop_
_entity_poly.entity_id
_entity_poly.type
_entity_poly.pdbx_seq_one_letter_code
_entity_poly.pdbx_strand_id
1 'polypeptide(L)'
;MSDLTEPFEDPFGDDLLAPAMEMFAVRVAVAPVGGTSAIRRGVFDRLHIEVGFGADGAPISASRSQIGVSIGEWGDPKQGDAIDVRIRRGRAVHVDEAVAVGDVVLHYLIQDVEHDGAGGALLILGARALSTEGAAIGGLPFTPSGQVLGS
;
A
#
# COMPACT_ATOMS: atom_id res chain seq x y z
N MET A 1 39.00 -32.40 -10.10
CA MET A 1 38.85 -31.05 -9.55
C MET A 1 37.35 -30.87 -9.39
N SER A 2 36.83 -31.24 -8.21
CA SER A 2 35.39 -31.30 -7.96
C SER A 2 34.89 -29.90 -7.64
N ASP A 3 33.86 -29.50 -8.38
CA ASP A 3 33.19 -28.20 -8.32
C ASP A 3 32.55 -28.02 -6.93
N LEU A 4 33.08 -27.08 -6.14
CA LEU A 4 32.56 -26.68 -4.84
C LEU A 4 31.62 -25.48 -5.06
N THR A 5 30.50 -25.74 -5.72
CA THR A 5 29.41 -24.77 -5.82
C THR A 5 28.21 -25.33 -5.06
N GLU A 6 28.34 -25.46 -3.74
CA GLU A 6 27.15 -25.62 -2.92
C GLU A 6 26.38 -24.29 -2.93
N PRO A 7 25.07 -24.29 -3.21
CA PRO A 7 24.29 -23.07 -3.15
C PRO A 7 24.36 -22.53 -1.71
N PHE A 8 24.71 -21.25 -1.57
CA PHE A 8 24.57 -20.54 -0.31
C PHE A 8 23.07 -20.52 0.01
N GLU A 9 22.62 -21.41 0.90
CA GLU A 9 21.28 -21.31 1.49
C GLU A 9 21.25 -20.00 2.27
N ASP A 10 20.50 -19.02 1.76
CA ASP A 10 20.29 -17.76 2.47
C ASP A 10 19.58 -18.07 3.80
N PRO A 11 20.26 -17.92 4.96
CA PRO A 11 19.70 -18.29 6.25
C PRO A 11 18.52 -17.40 6.65
N PHE A 12 18.27 -16.31 5.90
CA PHE A 12 17.15 -15.42 6.13
C PHE A 12 15.90 -15.83 5.37
N GLY A 13 16.00 -16.72 4.37
CA GLY A 13 14.92 -16.95 3.39
C GLY A 13 14.53 -15.64 2.70
N ASP A 14 13.76 -15.70 1.62
CA ASP A 14 13.38 -14.51 0.84
C ASP A 14 12.45 -13.53 1.61
N ASP A 15 12.24 -13.71 2.92
CA ASP A 15 11.26 -13.00 3.77
C ASP A 15 11.79 -11.70 4.39
N LEU A 16 12.45 -10.84 3.60
CA LEU A 16 12.88 -9.51 4.06
C LEU A 16 11.71 -8.67 4.60
N LEU A 17 10.50 -8.93 4.11
CA LEU A 17 9.30 -8.18 4.46
C LEU A 17 8.68 -8.60 5.80
N ALA A 18 8.85 -9.85 6.23
CA ALA A 18 8.17 -10.36 7.43
C ALA A 18 8.56 -9.60 8.72
N PRO A 19 9.86 -9.35 9.02
CA PRO A 19 10.24 -8.53 10.18
C PRO A 19 9.77 -7.07 10.05
N ALA A 20 9.80 -6.50 8.85
CA ALA A 20 9.33 -5.13 8.62
C ALA A 20 7.82 -5.00 8.88
N MET A 21 7.04 -6.01 8.49
CA MET A 21 5.61 -6.08 8.75
C MET A 21 5.28 -6.18 10.23
N GLU A 22 6.10 -6.87 11.03
CA GLU A 22 5.92 -6.94 12.49
C GLU A 22 6.13 -5.57 13.15
N MET A 23 7.18 -4.84 12.76
CA MET A 23 7.58 -3.61 13.45
C MET A 23 6.89 -2.35 12.93
N PHE A 24 6.60 -2.29 11.62
CA PHE A 24 6.22 -1.04 10.95
C PHE A 24 4.87 -1.10 10.22
N ALA A 25 4.19 -2.25 10.19
CA ALA A 25 2.93 -2.32 9.47
C ALA A 25 1.83 -1.48 10.13
N VAL A 26 1.12 -0.74 9.29
CA VAL A 26 -0.09 0.01 9.63
C VAL A 26 -1.30 -0.69 9.02
N ARG A 27 -2.47 -0.55 9.66
CA ARG A 27 -3.74 -1.07 9.14
C ARG A 27 -4.34 -0.02 8.21
N VAL A 28 -4.59 -0.39 6.97
CA VAL A 28 -5.15 0.47 5.92
C VAL A 28 -6.47 -0.11 5.43
N ALA A 29 -7.33 0.74 4.88
CA ALA A 29 -8.56 0.28 4.23
C ALA A 29 -8.26 0.07 2.74
N VAL A 30 -8.63 -1.10 2.22
CA VAL A 30 -8.36 -1.53 0.86
C VAL A 30 -9.68 -1.91 0.22
N ALA A 31 -10.02 -1.30 -0.91
CA ALA A 31 -11.20 -1.65 -1.69
C ALA A 31 -10.77 -2.12 -3.07
N PRO A 32 -10.99 -3.40 -3.42
CA PRO A 32 -10.75 -3.84 -4.79
C PRO A 32 -11.66 -3.11 -5.76
N VAL A 33 -11.24 -2.99 -7.02
CA VAL A 33 -12.06 -2.34 -8.06
C VAL A 33 -13.47 -2.95 -8.11
N GLY A 34 -14.49 -2.13 -7.83
CA GLY A 34 -15.89 -2.56 -7.82
C GLY A 34 -16.29 -3.45 -6.64
N GLY A 35 -15.43 -3.62 -5.64
CA GLY A 35 -15.67 -4.47 -4.48
C GLY A 35 -15.86 -3.70 -3.16
N THR A 36 -15.94 -4.47 -2.08
CA THR A 36 -16.14 -3.94 -0.72
C THR A 36 -14.80 -3.72 -0.02
N SER A 37 -14.72 -2.65 0.76
CA SER A 37 -13.53 -2.32 1.54
C SER A 37 -13.26 -3.34 2.65
N ALA A 38 -11.99 -3.69 2.85
CA ALA A 38 -11.49 -4.53 3.92
C ALA A 38 -10.26 -3.89 4.56
N ILE A 39 -10.00 -4.24 5.83
CA ILE A 39 -8.80 -3.77 6.53
C ILE A 39 -7.67 -4.78 6.34
N ARG A 40 -6.49 -4.28 6.00
CA ARG A 40 -5.28 -5.07 5.78
C ARG A 40 -4.06 -4.35 6.36
N ARG A 41 -3.01 -5.08 6.73
CA ARG A 41 -1.76 -4.53 7.24
C ARG A 41 -0.75 -4.33 6.12
N GLY A 42 -0.05 -3.22 6.10
CA GLY A 42 1.09 -3.04 5.19
C GLY A 42 2.07 -2.02 5.73
N VAL A 43 3.32 -2.07 5.27
CA VAL A 43 4.34 -1.08 5.61
C VAL A 43 4.23 0.08 4.63
N PHE A 44 3.61 1.18 5.09
CA PHE A 44 3.40 2.35 4.25
C PHE A 44 4.60 3.28 4.28
N ASP A 45 5.18 3.53 3.11
CA ASP A 45 6.17 4.56 2.88
C ASP A 45 5.52 5.71 2.11
N ARG A 46 5.38 6.83 2.82
CA ARG A 46 4.73 8.03 2.29
C ARG A 46 5.53 8.66 1.17
N LEU A 47 6.85 8.59 1.23
CA LEU A 47 7.73 9.29 0.32
C LEU A 47 8.99 8.46 0.08
N HIS A 48 8.95 7.67 -0.97
CA HIS A 48 10.12 7.08 -1.56
C HIS A 48 10.73 8.05 -2.57
N ILE A 49 12.01 8.38 -2.40
CA ILE A 49 12.76 9.23 -3.33
C ILE A 49 13.83 8.38 -3.97
N GLU A 50 13.75 8.21 -5.28
CA GLU A 50 14.80 7.62 -6.08
C GLU A 50 15.66 8.75 -6.66
N VAL A 51 16.94 8.78 -6.29
CA VAL A 51 17.93 9.72 -6.82
C VAL A 51 19.07 8.92 -7.42
N GLY A 52 19.28 9.06 -8.73
CA GLY A 52 20.31 8.32 -9.43
C GLY A 52 20.50 8.80 -10.86
N PHE A 53 21.14 7.97 -11.68
CA PHE A 53 21.24 8.16 -13.12
C PHE A 53 20.73 6.91 -13.82
N GLY A 54 19.89 7.07 -14.83
CA GLY A 54 19.42 5.99 -15.68
C GLY A 54 20.54 5.37 -16.51
N ALA A 55 20.22 4.28 -17.22
CA ALA A 55 21.19 3.58 -18.07
C ALA A 55 21.75 4.45 -19.22
N ASP A 56 21.03 5.51 -19.59
CA ASP A 56 21.41 6.54 -20.55
C ASP A 56 22.19 7.72 -19.92
N GLY A 57 22.43 7.68 -18.61
CA GLY A 57 23.07 8.75 -17.84
C GLY A 57 22.16 9.92 -17.50
N ALA A 58 20.85 9.86 -17.78
CA ALA A 58 19.91 10.91 -17.38
C ALA A 58 19.65 10.87 -15.87
N PRO A 59 19.59 12.01 -15.18
CA PRO A 59 19.28 12.03 -13.75
C PRO A 59 17.85 11.49 -13.51
N ILE A 60 17.73 10.53 -12.61
CA ILE A 60 16.46 10.06 -12.07
C ILE A 60 16.17 10.87 -10.81
N SER A 61 15.04 11.57 -10.81
CA SER A 61 14.42 12.10 -9.60
C SER A 61 12.94 11.75 -9.65
N ALA A 62 12.59 10.66 -8.97
CA ALA A 62 11.21 10.23 -8.84
C ALA A 62 10.81 10.22 -7.37
N SER A 63 9.61 10.73 -7.08
CA SER A 63 9.00 10.64 -5.75
C SER A 63 7.68 9.90 -5.85
N ARG A 64 7.54 8.79 -5.12
CA ARG A 64 6.28 8.01 -5.11
C ARG A 64 5.95 7.53 -3.70
N SER A 65 4.68 7.36 -3.41
CA SER A 65 4.24 6.64 -2.22
C SER A 65 4.17 5.15 -2.55
N GLN A 66 4.47 4.30 -1.58
CA GLN A 66 4.46 2.85 -1.77
C GLN A 66 3.99 2.14 -0.50
N ILE A 67 3.53 0.90 -0.64
CA ILE A 67 3.21 0.05 0.50
C ILE A 67 3.72 -1.37 0.24
N GLY A 68 4.53 -1.87 1.18
CA GLY A 68 4.95 -3.27 1.19
C GLY A 68 3.89 -4.13 1.88
N VAL A 69 3.52 -5.26 1.26
CA VAL A 69 2.43 -6.12 1.72
C VAL A 69 2.80 -7.60 1.63
N SER A 70 2.21 -8.41 2.51
CA SER A 70 2.24 -9.87 2.37
C SER A 70 1.06 -10.34 1.52
N ILE A 71 1.33 -11.09 0.45
CA ILE A 71 0.31 -11.68 -0.43
C ILE A 71 -0.58 -12.68 0.33
N GLY A 72 -0.04 -13.38 1.34
CA GLY A 72 -0.84 -14.28 2.17
C GLY A 72 -1.96 -13.58 2.96
N GLU A 73 -1.73 -12.33 3.39
CA GLU A 73 -2.73 -11.52 4.10
C GLU A 73 -3.64 -10.74 3.13
N TRP A 74 -3.07 -10.22 2.05
CA TRP A 74 -3.79 -9.35 1.12
C TRP A 74 -4.59 -10.13 0.07
N GLY A 75 -4.15 -11.34 -0.27
CA GLY A 75 -4.48 -11.96 -1.55
C GLY A 75 -3.64 -11.35 -2.67
N ASP A 76 -4.18 -11.36 -3.89
CA ASP A 76 -3.54 -10.82 -5.09
C ASP A 76 -4.02 -9.37 -5.34
N PRO A 77 -3.31 -8.33 -4.88
CA PRO A 77 -3.67 -6.94 -5.10
C PRO A 77 -3.52 -6.56 -6.58
N LYS A 78 -4.37 -5.67 -7.07
CA LYS A 78 -4.42 -5.32 -8.49
C LYS A 78 -4.31 -3.83 -8.73
N GLN A 79 -3.74 -3.50 -9.88
CA GLN A 79 -3.79 -2.14 -10.41
C GLN A 79 -5.23 -1.62 -10.43
N GLY A 80 -5.43 -0.41 -9.92
CA GLY A 80 -6.72 0.24 -9.79
C GLY A 80 -7.42 0.02 -8.44
N ASP A 81 -7.00 -0.93 -7.62
CA ASP A 81 -7.55 -1.07 -6.27
C ASP A 81 -7.28 0.20 -5.46
N ALA A 82 -8.25 0.58 -4.62
CA ALA A 82 -8.17 1.79 -3.82
C ALA A 82 -7.60 1.49 -2.42
N ILE A 83 -6.73 2.37 -1.95
CA ILE A 83 -6.13 2.28 -0.61
C ILE A 83 -6.30 3.60 0.12
N ASP A 84 -6.85 3.52 1.32
CA ASP A 84 -7.02 4.63 2.24
C ASP A 84 -6.04 4.50 3.40
N VAL A 85 -5.16 5.49 3.53
CA VAL A 85 -4.17 5.57 4.60
C VAL A 85 -4.48 6.77 5.49
N ARG A 86 -4.61 6.53 6.79
CA ARG A 86 -4.80 7.62 7.75
C ARG A 86 -3.46 8.14 8.25
N ILE A 87 -3.30 9.46 8.23
CA ILE A 87 -2.10 10.18 8.64
C ILE A 87 -2.40 11.09 9.82
N ARG A 88 -1.56 11.04 10.86
CA ARG A 88 -1.57 11.96 12.00
C ARG A 88 -0.18 12.55 12.18
N ARG A 89 -0.07 13.88 12.16
CA ARG A 89 1.21 14.61 12.33
C ARG A 89 2.34 14.08 11.44
N GLY A 90 1.99 13.73 10.21
CA GLY A 90 2.92 13.24 9.19
C GLY A 90 3.22 11.73 9.23
N ARG A 91 2.70 10.98 10.20
CA ARG A 91 2.89 9.52 10.33
C ARG A 91 1.62 8.77 9.98
N ALA A 92 1.74 7.59 9.37
CA ALA A 92 0.60 6.70 9.23
C ALA A 92 0.16 6.16 10.60
N VAL A 93 -1.14 6.09 10.79
CA VAL A 93 -1.81 5.50 11.96
C VAL A 93 -2.84 4.49 11.46
N HIS A 94 -3.16 3.48 12.28
CA HIS A 94 -4.10 2.44 11.84
C HIS A 94 -5.44 3.07 11.48
N VAL A 95 -6.15 2.60 10.45
CA VAL A 95 -7.42 3.17 9.96
C VAL A 95 -8.63 2.85 10.85
N ASP A 96 -8.50 1.89 11.77
CA ASP A 96 -9.55 1.46 12.71
C ASP A 96 -9.46 2.07 14.11
N GLU A 97 -8.40 2.81 14.44
CA GLU A 97 -8.35 3.66 15.64
C GLU A 97 -9.44 4.74 15.65
N ALA A 98 -9.77 5.27 16.83
CA ALA A 98 -10.65 6.44 16.94
C ALA A 98 -10.06 7.65 16.19
N VAL A 99 -10.91 8.35 15.43
CA VAL A 99 -10.51 9.58 14.70
C VAL A 99 -10.15 10.67 15.71
N ALA A 100 -8.95 11.22 15.58
CA ALA A 100 -8.48 12.35 16.40
C ALA A 100 -8.42 13.63 15.57
N VAL A 101 -8.39 14.76 16.28
CA VAL A 101 -8.20 16.08 15.66
C VAL A 101 -6.84 16.14 14.97
N GLY A 102 -6.84 16.51 13.69
CA GLY A 102 -5.65 16.57 12.85
C GLY A 102 -5.32 15.29 12.09
N ASP A 103 -6.20 14.28 12.14
CA ASP A 103 -6.13 13.13 11.24
C ASP A 103 -6.54 13.55 9.81
N VAL A 104 -5.80 13.04 8.83
CA VAL A 104 -6.09 13.20 7.40
C VAL A 104 -6.12 11.82 6.77
N VAL A 105 -7.11 11.54 5.93
CA VAL A 105 -7.12 10.32 5.10
C VAL A 105 -6.57 10.66 3.73
N LEU A 106 -5.55 9.91 3.30
CA LEU A 106 -5.01 9.96 1.96
C LEU A 106 -5.59 8.81 1.16
N HIS A 107 -6.15 9.14 -0.01
CA HIS A 107 -6.76 8.18 -0.92
C HIS A 107 -5.82 7.92 -2.09
N TYR A 108 -5.47 6.66 -2.30
CA TYR A 108 -4.58 6.21 -3.36
C TYR A 108 -5.27 5.19 -4.26
N LEU A 109 -4.75 5.08 -5.49
CA LEU A 109 -4.97 3.92 -6.35
C LEU A 109 -3.65 3.19 -6.51
N ILE A 110 -3.70 1.85 -6.53
CA ILE A 110 -2.54 1.05 -6.95
C ILE A 110 -2.28 1.35 -8.43
N GLN A 111 -1.11 1.89 -8.74
CA GLN A 111 -0.66 2.12 -10.11
C GLN A 111 0.12 0.95 -10.66
N ASP A 112 0.87 0.25 -9.81
CA ASP A 112 1.65 -0.92 -10.19
C ASP A 112 1.85 -1.87 -9.01
N VAL A 113 2.13 -3.13 -9.32
CA VAL A 113 2.36 -4.22 -8.34
C VAL A 113 3.64 -4.96 -8.71
N GLU A 114 4.68 -4.77 -7.91
CA GLU A 114 5.96 -5.44 -8.07
C GLU A 114 6.05 -6.61 -7.08
N HIS A 115 6.01 -7.84 -7.57
CA HIS A 115 6.12 -9.04 -6.72
C HIS A 115 7.59 -9.35 -6.42
N ASP A 116 7.90 -9.68 -5.16
CA ASP A 116 9.27 -10.01 -4.72
C ASP A 116 9.62 -11.50 -4.85
N GLY A 117 8.65 -12.35 -5.20
CA GLY A 117 8.82 -13.81 -5.35
C GLY A 117 8.78 -14.59 -4.04
N ALA A 118 8.93 -13.93 -2.88
CA ALA A 118 8.89 -14.51 -1.55
C ALA A 118 7.47 -14.65 -0.97
N GLY A 119 6.46 -14.21 -1.71
CA GLY A 119 5.09 -14.07 -1.20
C GLY A 119 4.81 -12.68 -0.63
N GLY A 120 5.66 -11.70 -0.92
CA GLY A 120 5.39 -10.28 -0.75
C GLY A 120 5.15 -9.56 -2.07
N ALA A 121 4.67 -8.33 -1.96
CA ALA A 121 4.61 -7.39 -3.06
C ALA A 121 4.81 -5.97 -2.58
N LEU A 122 5.37 -5.14 -3.46
CA LEU A 122 5.46 -3.71 -3.33
C LEU A 122 4.39 -3.08 -4.24
N LEU A 123 3.48 -2.30 -3.65
CA LEU A 123 2.42 -1.61 -4.38
C LEU A 123 2.84 -0.16 -4.58
N ILE A 124 2.94 0.26 -5.84
CA ILE A 124 3.24 1.65 -6.21
C ILE A 124 1.94 2.44 -6.22
N LEU A 125 1.89 3.53 -5.44
CA LEU A 125 0.66 4.26 -5.20
C LEU A 125 0.61 5.58 -5.98
N GLY A 126 -0.47 5.74 -6.74
CA GLY A 126 -0.84 7.01 -7.36
C GLY A 126 -1.81 7.77 -6.49
N ALA A 127 -1.55 9.07 -6.28
CA ALA A 127 -2.51 9.94 -5.60
C ALA A 127 -3.82 9.97 -6.39
N ARG A 128 -4.95 9.73 -5.70
CA ARG A 128 -6.27 9.95 -6.28
C ARG A 128 -6.58 11.45 -6.18
N ALA A 129 -6.97 12.08 -7.29
CA ALA A 129 -7.49 13.45 -7.25
C ALA A 129 -8.72 13.48 -6.32
N LEU A 130 -8.67 14.27 -5.26
CA LEU A 130 -9.82 14.54 -4.41
C LEU A 130 -10.86 15.29 -5.25
N SER A 131 -12.06 14.74 -5.44
CA SER A 131 -13.19 15.55 -5.90
C SER A 131 -13.59 16.48 -4.77
N THR A 132 -13.47 17.78 -5.00
CA THR A 132 -13.85 18.85 -4.08
C THR A 132 -15.37 18.96 -3.98
N GLU A 133 -16.04 18.00 -3.35
CA GLU A 133 -17.36 18.23 -2.78
C GLU A 133 -17.36 17.74 -1.34
N GLY A 134 -17.60 18.68 -0.43
CA GLY A 134 -17.41 18.48 1.00
C GLY A 134 -18.30 17.39 1.58
N ALA A 135 -17.75 16.62 2.51
CA ALA A 135 -18.54 15.86 3.46
C ALA A 135 -17.78 15.76 4.78
N ALA A 136 -18.53 15.99 5.85
CA ALA A 136 -18.07 16.23 7.20
C ALA A 136 -17.26 15.07 7.80
N ILE A 137 -16.32 15.45 8.67
CA ILE A 137 -15.76 14.57 9.70
C ILE A 137 -16.90 14.29 10.70
N GLY A 138 -17.50 13.10 10.64
CA GLY A 138 -18.46 12.62 11.65
C GLY A 138 -19.49 11.63 11.13
N GLY A 139 -19.31 10.34 11.46
CA GLY A 139 -20.34 9.30 11.34
C GLY A 139 -20.28 8.48 10.04
N LEU A 140 -20.06 7.17 10.18
CA LEU A 140 -19.95 6.09 9.17
C LEU A 140 -21.14 6.04 8.15
N PRO A 141 -21.12 5.27 7.02
CA PRO A 141 -20.09 4.36 6.47
C PRO A 141 -19.81 4.52 4.95
N PHE A 142 -18.71 3.92 4.47
CA PHE A 142 -18.52 3.60 3.05
C PHE A 142 -19.57 2.58 2.57
N THR A 143 -20.34 2.93 1.53
CA THR A 143 -21.19 1.99 0.78
C THR A 143 -21.08 2.32 -0.71
N PRO A 144 -20.51 1.45 -1.58
CA PRO A 144 -20.64 1.61 -3.01
C PRO A 144 -22.00 1.02 -3.43
N SER A 145 -22.84 1.88 -4.00
CA SER A 145 -24.21 1.61 -4.41
C SER A 145 -24.34 0.39 -5.34
N GLY A 146 -25.03 -0.65 -4.88
CA GLY A 146 -25.83 -1.51 -5.75
C GLY A 146 -27.15 -0.79 -6.04
N GLN A 147 -27.32 -0.27 -7.25
CA GLN A 147 -28.63 0.11 -7.78
C GLN A 147 -29.54 -1.13 -7.83
N VAL A 148 -30.71 -1.08 -7.21
CA VAL A 148 -32.00 -1.34 -7.86
C VAL A 148 -33.06 -0.46 -7.20
N LEU A 149 -33.51 0.59 -7.89
CA LEU A 149 -34.83 1.18 -7.69
C LEU A 149 -35.60 0.95 -9.00
N GLY A 150 -36.71 0.22 -8.91
CA GLY A 150 -37.58 -0.05 -10.05
C GLY A 150 -38.89 -0.70 -9.61
N SER A 151 -39.88 0.17 -9.39
CA SER A 151 -41.35 -0.02 -9.23
C SER A 151 -41.87 -0.92 -8.12
#